data_AF-A0A3N0Y7K1-F1
#
_entry.id   AF-A0A3N0Y7K1-F1
#
_cell.length_a   1.000
_cell.length_b   1.000
_cell.length_c   1.000
_cell.angle_alpha   90.00
_cell.angle_beta   90.00
_cell.angle_gamma   90.00
#
_symmetry.space_group_name_H-M   'P 1'
#
loop_
_entity.id
_entity.type
_entity.pdbx_description
1 polymer ?
#
loop_
_entity_poly.entity_id
_entity_poly.type
_entity_poly.pdbx_seq_one_letter_code
_entity_poly.pdbx_strand_id
1 'polypeptide(L)'
;MPVVITVLNSYSGWALCAEGFLLDNNLMTIVGALIGSSGAILSYIMCVAMNRSLPNVILGGYGTTSTAGGKPMEIVGTHTEVNVEQSIEMIKEASSIIITPGATHTHTHTHTHTHNPGSSNIKTVKTIKNNKYL
;
A
#
# COMPACT_ATOMS: atom_id res chain seq x y z
N MET A 1 -5.20 10.66 -1.09
CA MET A 1 -4.34 10.41 -2.27
C MET A 1 -2.88 10.29 -1.81
N PRO A 2 -2.29 9.09 -1.78
CA PRO A 2 -0.96 8.89 -1.19
C PRO A 2 0.18 9.49 -2.02
N VAL A 3 0.05 9.52 -3.35
CA VAL A 3 1.10 10.02 -4.25
C VAL A 3 1.36 11.52 -4.06
N VAL A 4 0.30 12.34 -3.93
CA VAL A 4 0.43 13.80 -3.75
C VAL A 4 1.26 14.15 -2.51
N ILE A 5 1.11 13.37 -1.44
CA ILE A 5 1.87 13.57 -0.19
C ILE A 5 3.37 13.38 -0.43
N THR A 6 3.76 12.36 -1.20
CA THR A 6 5.17 12.10 -1.50
C THR A 6 5.79 13.16 -2.41
N VAL A 7 5.00 13.72 -3.34
CA VAL A 7 5.45 14.82 -4.20
C VAL A 7 5.69 16.08 -3.39
N LEU A 8 4.78 16.41 -2.47
CA LEU A 8 4.94 17.55 -1.57
C LEU A 8 6.17 17.37 -0.64
N ASN A 9 6.44 16.15 -0.18
CA ASN A 9 7.64 15.84 0.58
C ASN A 9 8.93 16.10 -0.23
N SER A 10 8.96 15.69 -1.50
CA SER A 10 10.08 16.00 -2.40
C SER A 10 10.24 17.51 -2.60
N TYR A 11 9.13 18.24 -2.79
CA TYR A 11 9.14 19.69 -3.01
C TYR A 11 9.67 20.47 -1.80
N SER A 12 9.35 20.04 -0.57
CA SER A 12 9.94 20.61 0.64
C SER A 12 11.48 20.49 0.65
N GLY A 13 12.05 19.40 0.12
CA GLY A 13 13.50 19.23 0.02
C GLY A 13 14.16 20.17 -1.01
N TRP A 14 13.55 20.35 -2.19
CA TRP A 14 14.05 21.28 -3.21
C TRP A 14 13.92 22.75 -2.77
N ALA A 15 12.86 23.09 -2.03
CA ALA A 15 12.72 24.42 -1.42
C ALA A 15 13.85 24.68 -0.40
N LEU A 16 14.17 23.68 0.43
CA LEU A 16 15.29 23.77 1.38
C LEU A 16 16.65 23.91 0.68
N CYS A 17 16.83 23.28 -0.49
CA CYS A 17 18.04 23.49 -1.32
C CYS A 17 18.16 24.93 -1.78
N ALA A 18 17.07 25.50 -2.29
CA ALA A 18 17.05 26.87 -2.78
C ALA A 18 17.33 27.87 -1.64
N GLU A 19 16.78 27.62 -0.45
CA GLU A 19 17.09 28.39 0.75
C GLU A 19 18.56 28.22 1.17
N GLY A 20 19.11 27.01 1.08
CA GLY A 20 20.52 26.72 1.34
C GLY A 20 21.47 27.49 0.41
N PHE A 21 21.14 27.61 -0.88
CA PHE A 21 21.89 28.45 -1.81
C PHE A 21 21.73 29.95 -1.53
N LEU A 22 20.55 30.40 -1.11
CA LEU A 22 20.30 31.81 -0.77
C LEU A 22 21.08 32.26 0.48
N LEU A 23 21.22 31.37 1.46
CA LEU A 23 21.93 31.60 2.72
C LEU A 23 23.41 31.20 2.68
N ASP A 24 23.92 30.78 1.51
CA ASP A 24 25.28 30.22 1.34
C ASP A 24 25.62 29.12 2.36
N ASN A 25 24.64 28.28 2.68
CA ASN A 25 24.75 27.23 3.69
C ASN A 25 24.75 25.84 3.06
N ASN A 26 25.96 25.27 2.96
CA ASN A 26 26.19 23.92 2.42
C ASN A 26 25.40 22.82 3.13
N LEU A 27 25.13 22.94 4.43
CA LEU A 27 24.38 21.90 5.17
C LEU A 27 22.92 21.84 4.70
N MET A 28 22.25 22.99 4.57
CA MET A 28 20.86 23.05 4.11
C MET A 28 20.73 22.59 2.66
N THR A 29 21.69 22.93 1.81
CA THR A 29 21.75 22.45 0.42
C THR A 29 21.86 20.93 0.34
N ILE A 30 22.76 20.32 1.10
CA ILE A 30 22.97 18.86 1.08
C ILE A 30 21.75 18.13 1.66
N VAL A 31 21.21 18.60 2.79
CA VAL A 31 20.03 18.00 3.43
C VAL A 31 18.80 18.14 2.54
N GLY A 32 18.60 19.31 1.93
CA GLY A 32 17.52 19.53 0.97
C GLY A 32 17.59 18.58 -0.22
N ALA A 33 18.79 18.36 -0.76
CA ALA A 33 18.99 17.53 -1.95
C ALA A 33 18.72 16.05 -1.64
N LEU A 34 19.10 15.61 -0.44
CA LEU A 34 18.80 14.27 0.07
C LEU A 34 17.30 14.05 0.23
N ILE A 35 16.59 14.99 0.88
CA ILE A 35 15.13 14.90 1.07
C ILE A 35 14.41 14.95 -0.29
N GLY A 36 14.83 15.86 -1.18
CA GLY A 36 14.23 16.06 -2.49
C GLY A 36 14.36 14.82 -3.38
N SER A 37 15.56 14.24 -3.46
CA SER A 37 15.82 13.02 -4.22
C SER A 37 15.09 11.80 -3.63
N SER A 38 15.08 11.65 -2.30
CA SER A 38 14.34 10.58 -1.61
C SER A 38 12.83 10.65 -1.84
N GLY A 39 12.25 11.86 -1.85
CA GLY A 39 10.82 12.03 -2.13
C GLY A 39 10.48 11.70 -3.58
N ALA A 40 11.32 12.12 -4.53
CA ALA A 40 11.11 11.88 -5.95
C ALA A 40 11.13 10.38 -6.32
N ILE A 41 12.09 9.63 -5.77
CA ILE A 41 12.16 8.17 -5.99
C ILE A 41 10.95 7.44 -5.38
N LEU A 42 10.50 7.87 -4.20
CA LEU A 42 9.31 7.30 -3.56
C LEU A 42 8.06 7.56 -4.40
N SER A 43 7.86 8.79 -4.86
CA SER A 43 6.75 9.14 -5.76
C SER A 43 6.76 8.29 -7.04
N TYR A 44 7.95 8.05 -7.61
CA TYR A 44 8.09 7.21 -8.79
C TYR A 44 7.68 5.75 -8.53
N ILE A 45 8.18 5.13 -7.46
CA ILE A 45 7.85 3.73 -7.12
C ILE A 45 6.34 3.58 -6.86
N MET A 46 5.72 4.55 -6.16
CA MET A 46 4.27 4.52 -5.92
C MET A 46 3.47 4.64 -7.22
N CYS A 47 3.88 5.52 -8.13
CA CYS A 47 3.27 5.66 -9.46
C CYS A 47 3.36 4.37 -10.28
N VAL A 48 4.54 3.75 -10.30
CA VAL A 48 4.78 2.46 -10.99
C VAL A 48 3.91 1.35 -10.39
N ALA A 49 3.85 1.24 -9.06
CA ALA A 49 3.03 0.25 -8.37
C ALA A 49 1.53 0.40 -8.69
N MET A 50 1.07 1.62 -8.98
CA MET A 50 -0.31 1.92 -9.35
C MET A 50 -0.56 1.91 -10.87
N ASN A 51 0.46 1.60 -11.68
CA ASN A 51 0.41 1.64 -13.15
C ASN A 51 -0.15 2.99 -13.68
N ARG A 52 0.25 4.09 -13.04
CA ARG A 52 -0.12 5.46 -13.42
C ARG A 52 1.11 6.35 -13.43
N SER A 53 1.22 7.20 -14.43
CA SER A 53 2.26 8.21 -14.50
C SER A 53 2.01 9.36 -13.51
N LEU A 54 3.09 10.00 -13.04
CA LEU A 54 3.00 11.16 -12.14
C LEU A 54 2.14 12.31 -12.72
N PRO A 55 2.25 12.66 -14.01
CA PRO A 55 1.37 13.66 -14.62
C PRO A 55 -0.10 13.26 -14.56
N ASN A 56 -0.44 11.98 -14.76
CA ASN A 56 -1.83 11.52 -14.69
C ASN A 56 -2.41 11.62 -13.29
N VAL A 57 -1.59 11.49 -12.25
CA VAL A 57 -2.04 11.61 -10.86
C VAL A 57 -2.26 13.07 -10.45
N ILE A 58 -1.46 14.00 -10.97
CA ILE A 58 -1.55 15.44 -10.64
C ILE A 58 -2.58 16.15 -11.53
N LEU A 59 -2.62 15.86 -12.82
CA LEU A 59 -3.49 16.53 -13.81
C LEU A 59 -4.85 15.85 -13.99
N GLY A 60 -5.13 14.76 -13.27
CA GLY A 60 -6.43 14.08 -13.32
C GLY A 60 -6.66 13.29 -14.62
N GLY A 61 -5.68 12.48 -15.03
CA GLY A 61 -5.79 11.63 -16.22
C GLY A 61 -6.81 10.51 -16.06
N TYR A 62 -7.67 10.32 -17.08
CA TYR A 62 -8.61 9.21 -17.16
C TYR A 62 -7.86 7.93 -17.56
N GLY A 63 -7.89 6.89 -16.72
CA GLY A 63 -7.32 5.58 -17.04
C GLY A 63 -5.90 5.30 -16.51
N THR A 64 -5.53 4.01 -16.52
CA THR A 64 -4.14 3.55 -16.31
C THR A 64 -3.44 3.49 -17.66
N THR A 65 -2.11 3.51 -17.71
CA THR A 65 -1.36 3.40 -18.97
C THR A 65 -1.63 2.09 -19.74
N SER A 66 -2.24 1.10 -19.08
CA SER A 66 -2.67 -0.17 -19.68
C SER A 66 -4.13 -0.20 -20.15
N THR A 67 -4.90 0.88 -19.97
CA THR A 67 -6.27 0.97 -20.48
C THR A 67 -6.26 1.42 -21.94
N ALA A 68 -5.72 0.59 -22.83
CA ALA A 68 -5.77 0.82 -24.27
C ALA A 68 -7.18 0.52 -24.80
N GLY A 69 -8.12 1.47 -24.69
CA GLY A 69 -9.35 1.60 -25.50
C GLY A 69 -10.34 0.42 -25.58
N GLY A 70 -10.08 -0.72 -24.93
CA GLY A 70 -10.90 -1.91 -24.99
C GLY A 70 -12.10 -1.86 -24.05
N LYS A 71 -13.23 -2.42 -24.51
CA LYS A 71 -14.37 -2.68 -23.62
C LYS A 71 -13.90 -3.56 -22.44
N PRO A 72 -14.27 -3.25 -21.19
CA PRO A 72 -13.97 -4.13 -20.07
C PRO A 72 -14.52 -5.52 -20.35
N MET A 73 -13.74 -6.56 -20.05
CA MET A 73 -14.22 -7.95 -20.15
C MET A 73 -15.51 -8.10 -19.35
N GLU A 74 -16.49 -8.77 -19.95
CA GLU A 74 -17.74 -9.11 -19.28
C GLU A 74 -17.42 -10.00 -18.07
N ILE A 75 -18.06 -9.72 -16.93
CA ILE A 75 -17.92 -10.57 -15.75
C ILE A 75 -18.60 -11.91 -16.07
N VAL A 76 -17.79 -12.95 -16.26
CA VAL A 76 -18.26 -14.32 -16.45
C VAL A 76 -18.09 -15.06 -15.12
N GLY A 77 -19.20 -15.45 -14.49
CA GLY A 77 -19.23 -16.26 -13.26
C GLY A 77 -20.30 -15.83 -12.26
N THR A 78 -20.65 -16.72 -11.33
CA THR A 78 -21.54 -16.43 -10.19
C THR A 78 -20.72 -16.25 -8.91
N HIS A 79 -21.08 -15.24 -8.10
CA HIS A 79 -20.49 -15.05 -6.78
C HIS A 79 -20.89 -16.20 -5.84
N THR A 80 -19.93 -16.77 -5.10
CA THR A 80 -20.19 -17.81 -4.10
C THR A 80 -20.08 -17.20 -2.71
N GLU A 81 -21.18 -17.20 -1.97
CA GLU A 81 -21.20 -16.76 -0.57
C GLU A 81 -20.94 -17.92 0.37
N VAL A 82 -20.17 -17.67 1.41
CA VAL A 82 -19.85 -18.63 2.46
C VAL A 82 -20.07 -17.99 3.82
N ASN A 83 -20.66 -18.76 4.73
CA ASN A 83 -20.90 -18.37 6.10
C ASN A 83 -19.59 -18.46 6.94
N VAL A 84 -19.57 -17.82 8.10
CA VAL A 84 -18.51 -17.86 9.11
C VAL A 84 -18.19 -19.31 9.51
N GLU A 85 -19.19 -20.14 9.78
CA GLU A 85 -18.97 -21.53 10.21
C GLU A 85 -18.25 -22.36 9.13
N GLN A 86 -18.68 -22.24 7.87
CA GLN A 86 -18.05 -22.91 6.74
C GLN A 86 -16.62 -22.40 6.51
N SER A 87 -16.40 -21.10 6.71
CA SER A 87 -15.06 -20.49 6.61
C SER A 87 -14.10 -21.03 7.68
N ILE A 88 -14.57 -21.27 8.89
CA ILE A 88 -13.77 -21.86 9.98
C ILE A 88 -13.35 -23.29 9.63
N GLU A 89 -14.24 -24.08 9.04
CA GLU A 89 -13.96 -25.46 8.64
C GLU A 89 -12.90 -25.52 7.53
N MET A 90 -13.07 -24.70 6.48
CA MET A 90 -12.06 -24.56 5.41
C MET A 90 -10.68 -24.13 5.93
N ILE A 91 -10.63 -23.23 6.92
CA ILE A 91 -9.38 -22.78 7.55
C ILE A 91 -8.71 -23.91 8.35
N LYS A 92 -9.49 -24.76 9.01
CA LYS A 92 -8.99 -25.91 9.78
C LYS A 92 -8.42 -27.01 8.89
N GLU A 93 -9.02 -27.24 7.72
CA GLU A 93 -8.58 -28.26 6.76
C GLU A 93 -7.37 -27.81 5.92
N ALA A 94 -7.24 -26.51 5.64
CA ALA A 94 -6.11 -26.00 4.88
C ALA A 94 -4.78 -26.36 5.57
N SER A 95 -3.71 -26.64 4.81
CA SER A 95 -2.36 -26.83 5.37
C SER A 95 -1.60 -25.49 5.46
N SER A 96 -1.60 -24.69 4.39
CA SER A 96 -0.99 -23.35 4.32
C SER A 96 -2.05 -22.29 4.09
N ILE A 97 -1.87 -21.10 4.69
CA ILE A 97 -2.80 -19.97 4.55
C ILE A 97 -1.96 -18.72 4.26
N ILE A 98 -2.31 -18.02 3.19
CA ILE A 98 -1.76 -16.72 2.82
C ILE A 98 -2.86 -15.67 3.04
N ILE A 99 -2.54 -14.60 3.77
CA ILE A 99 -3.48 -13.50 4.06
C ILE A 99 -3.01 -12.26 3.32
N THR A 100 -3.88 -11.67 2.49
CA THR A 100 -3.60 -10.43 1.75
C THR A 100 -4.42 -9.29 2.35
N PRO A 101 -3.90 -8.53 3.32
CA PRO A 101 -4.65 -7.46 3.97
C PRO A 101 -4.84 -6.25 3.04
N GLY A 102 -6.06 -5.71 3.03
CA GLY A 102 -6.39 -4.46 2.35
C GLY A 102 -6.47 -3.24 3.29
N ALA A 103 -6.68 -2.05 2.74
CA ALA A 103 -6.86 -0.83 3.56
C ALA A 103 -8.06 -0.93 4.52
N THR A 104 -9.13 -1.62 4.13
CA THR A 104 -10.31 -1.89 4.96
C THR A 104 -10.00 -2.69 6.23
N HIS A 105 -9.02 -3.59 6.17
CA HIS A 105 -8.54 -4.33 7.34
C HIS A 105 -7.97 -3.39 8.41
N THR A 106 -7.27 -2.34 8.00
CA THR A 106 -6.70 -1.36 8.94
C THR A 106 -7.76 -0.34 9.40
N HIS A 107 -8.65 0.09 8.50
CA HIS A 107 -9.72 1.05 8.82
C HIS A 107 -10.70 0.53 9.88
N THR A 108 -10.99 -0.77 9.85
CA THR A 108 -11.82 -1.45 10.87
C THR A 108 -11.06 -1.74 12.17
N HIS A 109 -9.85 -1.19 12.32
CA HIS A 109 -8.90 -1.44 13.40
C HIS A 109 -8.51 -2.91 13.57
N THR A 110 -8.85 -3.83 12.65
CA THR A 110 -8.61 -5.29 12.78
C THR A 110 -7.12 -5.69 12.80
N HIS A 111 -6.22 -4.74 12.62
CA HIS A 111 -4.77 -4.91 12.69
C HIS A 111 -4.22 -4.86 14.14
N THR A 112 -3.60 -5.97 14.55
CA THR A 112 -2.53 -6.19 15.56
C THR A 112 -2.33 -5.29 16.79
N HIS A 113 -3.33 -4.58 17.31
CA HIS A 113 -3.35 -4.32 18.75
C HIS A 113 -3.67 -5.65 19.46
N THR A 114 -2.90 -5.98 20.50
CA THR A 114 -3.01 -7.22 21.31
C THR A 114 -4.39 -7.45 21.94
N HIS A 115 -5.32 -6.51 21.75
CA HIS A 115 -6.71 -6.56 22.21
C HIS A 115 -7.76 -6.74 21.10
N ASN A 116 -7.37 -6.92 19.83
CA ASN A 116 -8.33 -7.03 18.72
C ASN A 116 -8.45 -8.47 18.15
N PRO A 117 -9.67 -8.96 17.81
CA PRO A 117 -9.90 -10.37 17.53
C PRO A 117 -9.20 -10.84 16.24
N GLY A 118 -9.00 -9.98 15.24
CA GLY A 118 -8.33 -10.36 13.98
C GLY A 118 -6.89 -10.84 14.16
N SER A 119 -6.08 -10.10 14.94
CA SER A 119 -4.70 -10.48 15.26
C SER A 119 -4.60 -11.69 16.18
N SER A 120 -5.53 -11.80 17.14
CA SER A 120 -5.62 -12.94 18.03
C SER A 120 -5.93 -14.23 17.24
N ASN A 121 -6.86 -14.15 16.28
CA ASN A 121 -7.23 -15.29 15.44
C ASN A 121 -6.08 -15.75 14.54
N ILE A 122 -5.30 -14.84 13.95
CA ILE A 122 -4.12 -15.21 13.13
C ILE A 122 -3.06 -15.90 13.99
N LYS A 123 -2.77 -15.39 15.19
CA LYS A 123 -1.83 -16.03 16.13
C LYS A 123 -2.33 -17.40 16.59
N THR A 124 -3.62 -17.53 16.87
CA THR A 124 -4.26 -18.78 17.28
C THR A 124 -4.22 -19.82 16.17
N VAL A 125 -4.57 -19.46 14.93
CA VAL A 125 -4.48 -20.37 13.76
C VAL A 125 -3.02 -20.82 13.53
N LYS A 126 -2.06 -19.91 13.65
CA LYS A 126 -0.63 -20.24 13.54
C LYS A 126 -0.16 -21.20 14.64
N THR A 127 -0.65 -21.01 15.87
CA THR A 127 -0.34 -21.86 17.03
C THR A 127 -0.96 -23.25 16.91
N ILE A 128 -2.24 -23.33 16.51
CA ILE A 128 -2.96 -24.61 16.32
C ILE A 128 -2.28 -25.46 15.23
N LYS A 129 -1.85 -24.83 14.12
CA LYS A 129 -1.16 -25.56 13.05
C LYS A 129 0.24 -26.00 13.48
N ASN A 130 1.04 -25.15 14.12
CA ASN A 130 2.35 -25.55 14.60
C ASN A 130 2.29 -26.71 15.61
N ASN A 131 1.24 -26.79 16.44
CA ASN A 131 1.07 -27.87 17.41
C ASN A 131 0.47 -29.16 16.82
N LYS A 132 0.00 -29.14 15.57
CA LYS A 132 -0.45 -30.34 14.83
C LYS A 132 0.65 -31.01 14.01
N TYR A 133 1.81 -30.36 13.85
CA TYR A 133 2.97 -30.88 13.11
C TYR A 133 4.14 -31.28 14.06
N LEU A 134 3.85 -31.47 15.34
CA LEU A 134 4.65 -32.18 16.35
C LEU A 134 3.86 -33.41 16.82
#